data_AF-A0A0S7ZIN0-F1
#
_entry.id   AF-A0A0S7ZIN0-F1
#
_cell.length_a   1.000
_cell.length_b   1.000
_cell.length_c   1.000
_cell.angle_alpha   90.00
_cell.angle_beta   90.00
_cell.angle_gamma   90.00
#
_symmetry.space_group_name_H-M   'P 1'
#
loop_
_entity.id
_entity.type
_entity.pdbx_description
1 polymer ?
#
loop_
_entity_poly.entity_id
_entity_poly.type
_entity_poly.pdbx_seq_one_letter_code
_entity_poly.pdbx_strand_id
1 'polypeptide(L)' 'LLQNVEDPTRFILYEAYDSEDAAAAHKETAHYKTWRDDVAPHMALPRKGIKYRAIRPE' A
#
# COMPACT_ATOMS: atom_id res chain seq x y z
N LEU A 1 5.02 -1.68 6.89
CA LEU A 1 4.67 -3.04 6.43
C LEU A 1 4.27 -3.85 7.65
N LEU A 2 3.12 -4.51 7.59
CA LEU A 2 2.61 -5.38 8.65
C LEU A 2 2.28 -6.74 8.04
N GLN A 3 2.52 -7.83 8.77
CA GLN A 3 2.13 -9.18 8.39
C GLN A 3 1.03 -9.64 9.34
N ASN A 4 0.02 -10.34 8.81
CA ASN A 4 -1.06 -10.89 9.62
C ASN A 4 -0.54 -12.01 10.53
N VAL A 5 -1.02 -12.06 11.77
CA VAL A 5 -0.55 -13.02 12.80
C VAL A 5 -1.14 -14.42 12.66
N GLU A 6 -2.28 -14.57 11.97
CA GLU A 6 -2.97 -15.85 11.74
C GLU A 6 -2.63 -16.45 10.37
N ASP A 7 -2.39 -15.60 9.36
CA ASP A 7 -2.08 -16.00 7.98
C ASP A 7 -0.83 -15.24 7.49
N PRO A 8 0.36 -15.88 7.48
CA PRO A 8 1.62 -15.22 7.11
C PRO A 8 1.68 -14.85 5.61
N THR A 9 0.72 -15.25 4.79
CA THR A 9 0.67 -14.83 3.37
C THR A 9 -0.01 -13.47 3.18
N ARG A 10 -0.61 -12.91 4.23
CA ARG A 10 -1.32 -11.62 4.19
C ARG A 10 -0.48 -10.50 4.76
N PHE A 11 -0.34 -9.43 3.96
CA PHE A 11 0.42 -8.24 4.32
C PHE A 11 -0.42 -6.96 4.16
N ILE A 12 -0.09 -5.95 4.96
CA ILE A 12 -0.65 -4.59 4.87
C ILE A 12 0.50 -3.60 4.66
N LEU A 13 0.36 -2.77 3.63
CA LEU A 13 1.10 -1.52 3.48
C LEU A 13 0.22 -0.41 4.04
N TYR A 14 0.62 0.16 5.18
CA TYR A 14 -0.04 1.35 5.74
C TYR A 14 0.62 2.58 5.14
N GLU A 15 -0.05 3.18 4.15
CA GLU A 15 0.43 4.34 3.41
C GLU A 15 -0.36 5.57 3.84
N ALA A 16 0.29 6.50 4.53
CA ALA A 16 -0.29 7.75 4.99
C ALA A 16 0.43 8.92 4.30
N TYR A 17 -0.35 9.88 3.82
CA TYR A 17 0.13 11.07 3.11
C TYR A 17 -0.66 12.29 3.58
N ASP A 18 -0.07 13.48 3.43
CA ASP A 18 -0.71 14.74 3.82
C ASP A 18 -1.92 15.11 2.94
N SER A 19 -2.00 14.55 1.72
CA SER A 19 -3.07 14.82 0.77
C SER A 19 -3.33 13.65 -0.20
N GLU A 20 -4.47 13.69 -0.89
CA GLU A 20 -4.77 12.74 -1.97
C GLU A 20 -3.79 12.88 -3.14
N ASP A 21 -3.32 14.09 -3.44
CA ASP A 21 -2.34 14.35 -4.50
C ASP A 21 -0.97 13.72 -4.17
N ALA A 22 -0.54 13.78 -2.90
CA ALA A 22 0.69 13.11 -2.47
C ALA A 22 0.57 11.58 -2.61
N ALA A 23 -0.59 11.01 -2.26
CA ALA A 23 -0.86 9.58 -2.48
C ALA A 23 -0.91 9.20 -3.97
N ALA A 24 -1.41 10.09 -4.83
CA ALA A 24 -1.39 9.90 -6.28
C ALA A 24 0.04 9.99 -6.84
N ALA A 25 0.81 10.99 -6.41
CA ALA A 25 2.21 11.19 -6.80
C ALA A 25 3.09 9.99 -6.43
N HIS A 26 2.83 9.33 -5.29
CA HIS A 26 3.51 8.09 -4.93
C HIS A 26 3.41 7.02 -6.03
N LYS A 27 2.25 6.89 -6.69
CA LYS A 27 2.05 5.88 -7.74
C LYS A 27 2.82 6.17 -9.02
N GLU A 28 3.33 7.38 -9.16
CA GLU A 28 4.12 7.79 -10.31
C GLU A 28 5.63 7.60 -10.12
N THR A 29 6.07 7.32 -8.90
CA THR A 29 7.50 7.15 -8.60
C THR A 29 8.07 5.89 -9.24
N ALA A 30 9.38 5.91 -9.53
CA ALA A 30 10.08 4.76 -10.09
C ALA A 30 10.00 3.54 -9.16
N HIS A 31 10.17 3.74 -7.85
CA HIS A 31 10.12 2.63 -6.88
C HIS A 31 8.75 1.97 -6.79
N TYR A 32 7.65 2.73 -6.86
CA TYR A 32 6.31 2.13 -6.87
C TYR A 32 6.09 1.31 -8.13
N LYS A 33 6.52 1.82 -9.30
CA LYS A 33 6.37 1.12 -10.59
C LYS A 33 7.16 -0.19 -10.58
N THR A 34 8.42 -0.17 -10.18
CA THR A 34 9.25 -1.37 -10.01
C THR A 34 8.61 -2.36 -9.04
N TRP A 35 8.25 -1.90 -7.83
CA TRP A 35 7.59 -2.75 -6.84
C TRP A 35 6.31 -3.39 -7.37
N ARG A 36 5.43 -2.60 -8.01
CA ARG A 36 4.14 -3.06 -8.53
C ARG A 36 4.34 -4.21 -9.51
N ASP A 37 5.32 -4.09 -10.39
CA ASP A 37 5.60 -5.04 -11.45
C ASP A 37 6.28 -6.30 -10.89
N ASP A 38 7.26 -6.15 -9.99
CA ASP A 38 7.98 -7.25 -9.37
C ASP A 38 7.07 -8.13 -8.49
N VAL A 39 6.12 -7.53 -7.77
CA VAL A 39 5.24 -8.29 -6.87
C VAL A 39 4.01 -8.87 -7.56
N ALA A 40 3.68 -8.42 -8.78
CA ALA A 40 2.51 -8.88 -9.53
C ALA A 40 2.39 -10.42 -9.64
N PRO A 41 3.45 -11.18 -10.02
CA PRO A 41 3.37 -12.65 -10.10
C PRO A 41 3.23 -13.34 -8.73
N HIS A 42 3.51 -12.64 -7.63
CA HIS A 42 3.44 -13.18 -6.27
C HIS A 42 2.09 -12.93 -5.58
N MET A 43 1.20 -12.18 -6.22
CA MET A 43 -0.12 -11.87 -5.67
C MET A 43 -1.08 -13.04 -5.89
N ALA A 44 -1.51 -13.71 -4.81
CA ALA A 44 -2.55 -14.74 -4.89
C ALA A 44 -3.92 -14.17 -5.33
N LEU A 45 -4.18 -12.89 -5.06
CA LEU A 45 -5.40 -12.15 -5.40
C LEU A 45 -5.07 -10.69 -5.71
N PRO A 46 -5.92 -9.95 -6.46
CA PRO A 46 -5.75 -8.51 -6.64
C PRO A 46 -5.68 -7.75 -5.30
N ARG A 47 -4.78 -6.77 -5.20
CA ARG A 47 -4.62 -5.94 -3.99
C ARG A 47 -5.89 -5.11 -3.74
N LYS A 48 -6.22 -4.89 -2.47
CA LYS A 48 -7.34 -4.05 -2.03
C LYS A 48 -6.82 -2.80 -1.33
N GLY A 49 -7.17 -1.62 -1.85
CA GLY A 49 -6.93 -0.33 -1.19
C GLY A 49 -8.16 0.12 -0.42
N ILE A 50 -8.04 0.38 0.88
CA ILE A 50 -9.10 0.95 1.71
C ILE A 50 -8.63 2.33 2.17
N LYS A 51 -9.38 3.38 1.81
CA LYS A 51 -9.08 4.75 2.24
C LYS A 51 -9.60 4.99 3.65
N TYR A 52 -8.79 5.66 4.47
CA TYR A 52 -9.17 6.12 5.79
C TYR A 52 -8.88 7.62 5.92
N ARG A 53 -9.60 8.29 6.81
CA ARG A 53 -9.26 9.64 7.27
C ARG A 53 -8.46 9.50 8.56
N ALA A 54 -7.24 10.04 8.58
CA ALA A 54 -6.48 10.16 9.82
C ALA A 54 -7.22 11.11 10.77
N ILE A 55 -7.44 10.66 12.01
CA ILE A 55 -8.05 11.49 13.06
C ILE A 55 -6.97 12.08 13.97
N ARG A 56 -5.78 11.48 14.00
CA ARG A 56 -4.62 11.85 14.84
C ARG A 56 -3.30 11.44 14.16
N PRO A 57 -2.16 12.00 14.59
CA PRO A 57 -2.05 13.25 15.37
C PRO A 57 -2.50 14.43 14.49
N GLU A 58 -3.12 15.45 15.09
CA GLU A 58 -3.26 16.75 14.41
C GLU A 58 -1.92 17.32 13.96
#